data_AF-A0A9D6CKK9-F1
#
_entry.id   AF-A0A9D6CKK9-F1
#
_cell.length_a   1.000
_cell.length_b   1.000
_cell.length_c   1.000
_cell.angle_alpha   90.00
_cell.angle_beta   90.00
_cell.angle_gamma   90.00
#
_symmetry.space_group_name_H-M   'P 1'
#
loop_
_entity.id
_entity.type
_entity.pdbx_description
1 polymer ?
#
loop_
_entity_poly.entity_id
_entity_poly.type
_entity_poly.pdbx_seq_one_letter_code
_entity_poly.pdbx_strand_id
1 'polypeptide(L)'
;MSRMRAVRSFVAGSLAVGSSMTLAPEALAQQAVQWRVEDGGNGHWYLGVSVGKDLSWFVAKHDAELTGGHLATVTSAAEDDFVWSVASNHALWTEVQGSGWTGAKGPWLGLFQSPGNSPAEGWSWVTGEEFVFDAWTDGEPNDGCASLGDENALNYLGAVPGVRRWNDFPGDIPCGAWGFPQSYILEWSADCNNDGIVDYGQILAGELEDANNNGVPDCCDAGVNCDPCAGDVTRNGSIDGIDLAAVLAAWGGGKSQYDCDIDDDGIVGGSDLAAVLAGWGACP
;
A
#
# COMPACT_ATOMS: atom_id res chain seq x y z
N MET A 1 35.26 64.62 -21.71
CA MET A 1 35.80 64.43 -20.34
C MET A 1 34.92 63.36 -19.70
N SER A 2 35.35 62.17 -19.27
CA SER A 2 36.56 61.81 -18.54
C SER A 2 36.94 60.33 -18.74
N ARG A 3 38.19 60.14 -19.17
CA ARG A 3 39.17 59.04 -19.02
C ARG A 3 38.74 57.63 -18.55
N MET A 4 39.00 56.65 -19.41
CA MET A 4 39.26 55.23 -19.09
C MET A 4 40.39 55.10 -18.05
N ARG A 5 40.17 54.26 -17.03
CA ARG A 5 41.23 53.65 -16.21
C ARG A 5 41.08 52.12 -16.31
N ALA A 6 42.18 51.49 -16.68
CA ALA A 6 42.32 50.04 -16.73
C ALA A 6 42.16 49.42 -15.34
N VAL A 7 41.49 48.27 -15.26
CA VAL A 7 41.44 47.43 -14.06
C VAL A 7 42.10 46.09 -14.39
N ARG A 8 43.04 45.74 -13.52
CA ARG A 8 43.88 44.55 -13.53
C ARG A 8 43.08 43.32 -13.09
N SER A 9 43.52 42.18 -13.62
CA SER A 9 43.10 40.81 -13.28
C SER A 9 43.03 40.54 -11.77
N PHE A 10 41.97 39.86 -11.36
CA PHE A 10 41.91 39.07 -10.13
C PHE A 10 41.38 37.67 -10.49
N VAL A 11 42.17 36.67 -10.13
CA VAL A 11 41.83 35.25 -10.16
C VAL A 11 40.82 34.98 -9.04
N ALA A 12 39.67 34.43 -9.38
CA ALA A 12 38.77 33.79 -8.41
C ALA A 12 38.68 32.30 -8.79
N GLY A 13 39.22 31.46 -7.91
CA GLY A 13 39.11 30.01 -8.04
C GLY A 13 37.67 29.59 -7.77
N SER A 14 37.12 28.77 -8.66
CA SER A 14 35.91 28.01 -8.39
C SER A 14 36.31 26.55 -8.21
N LEU A 15 36.25 26.11 -6.95
CA LEU A 15 36.23 24.70 -6.58
C LEU A 15 35.04 24.05 -7.29
N ALA A 16 35.30 23.21 -8.27
CA ALA A 16 34.30 22.29 -8.78
C ALA A 16 34.05 21.26 -7.66
N VAL A 17 32.97 21.45 -6.91
CA VAL A 17 32.41 20.38 -6.10
C VAL A 17 31.90 19.35 -7.11
N GLY A 18 32.61 18.25 -7.23
CA GLY A 18 32.13 17.08 -7.94
C GLY A 18 30.90 16.58 -7.21
N SER A 19 29.72 16.99 -7.67
CA SER A 19 28.49 16.29 -7.34
C SER A 19 28.60 14.89 -7.93
N SER A 20 29.01 13.95 -7.08
CA SER A 20 28.84 12.54 -7.33
C SER A 20 27.33 12.33 -7.51
N MET A 21 26.87 12.31 -8.77
CA MET A 21 25.57 11.75 -9.10
C MET A 21 25.66 10.28 -8.73
N THR A 22 25.23 9.96 -7.52
CA THR A 22 24.84 8.60 -7.18
C THR A 22 23.77 8.24 -8.19
N LEU A 23 24.10 7.33 -9.10
CA LEU A 23 23.11 6.65 -9.92
C LEU A 23 22.16 6.00 -8.92
N ALA A 24 20.97 6.59 -8.76
CA ALA A 24 19.85 5.84 -8.23
C ALA A 24 19.74 4.59 -9.13
N PRO A 25 19.64 3.38 -8.57
CA PRO A 25 19.36 2.23 -9.41
C PRO A 25 18.06 2.55 -10.16
N GLU A 26 18.12 2.48 -11.48
CA GLU A 26 16.94 2.53 -12.35
C GLU A 26 16.13 1.27 -12.04
N ALA A 27 15.36 1.30 -10.95
CA ALA A 27 14.16 0.51 -10.86
C ALA A 27 13.25 1.06 -11.96
N LEU A 28 12.92 0.23 -12.96
CA LEU A 28 11.77 0.52 -13.79
C LEU A 28 10.56 0.55 -12.84
N ALA A 29 10.25 1.74 -12.33
CA ALA A 29 9.12 1.99 -11.47
C ALA A 29 7.86 1.78 -12.31
N GLN A 30 7.32 0.57 -12.28
CA GLN A 30 5.88 0.43 -12.47
C GLN A 30 5.26 1.31 -11.38
N GLN A 31 4.53 2.35 -11.76
CA GLN A 31 3.73 3.10 -10.78
C GLN A 31 2.61 2.19 -10.32
N ALA A 32 2.20 2.33 -9.05
CA ALA A 32 1.01 1.66 -8.56
C ALA A 32 -0.20 2.06 -9.42
N VAL A 33 -1.15 1.15 -9.58
CA VAL A 33 -2.36 1.35 -10.39
C VAL A 33 -3.56 1.24 -9.50
N GLN A 34 -4.43 2.25 -9.52
CA GLN A 34 -5.69 2.22 -8.80
C GLN A 34 -6.72 1.34 -9.53
N TRP A 35 -7.41 0.46 -8.80
CA TRP A 35 -8.64 -0.15 -9.26
C TRP A 35 -9.82 0.77 -8.96
N ARG A 36 -10.05 1.72 -9.84
CA ARG A 36 -10.95 2.86 -9.58
C ARG A 36 -12.39 2.42 -9.37
N VAL A 37 -13.08 3.07 -8.43
CA VAL A 37 -14.49 2.80 -8.12
C VAL A 37 -15.38 3.08 -9.32
N GLU A 38 -15.10 4.12 -10.12
CA GLU A 38 -15.87 4.42 -11.33
C GLU A 38 -15.75 3.36 -12.43
N ASP A 39 -14.71 2.51 -12.37
CA ASP A 39 -14.51 1.37 -13.27
C ASP A 39 -15.09 0.07 -12.68
N GLY A 40 -15.74 0.13 -11.52
CA GLY A 40 -16.29 -1.01 -10.80
C GLY A 40 -15.32 -1.67 -9.82
N GLY A 41 -14.23 -0.99 -9.45
CA GLY A 41 -13.26 -1.46 -8.47
C GLY A 41 -13.55 -1.05 -7.03
N ASN A 42 -12.63 -1.41 -6.14
CA ASN A 42 -12.68 -1.15 -4.71
C ASN A 42 -11.98 0.16 -4.30
N GLY A 43 -11.35 0.88 -5.24
CA GLY A 43 -10.60 2.11 -4.97
C GLY A 43 -9.16 1.88 -4.48
N HIS A 44 -8.76 0.63 -4.25
CA HIS A 44 -7.43 0.24 -3.78
C HIS A 44 -6.37 0.44 -4.86
N TRP A 45 -5.11 0.51 -4.43
CA TRP A 45 -3.95 0.67 -5.30
C TRP A 45 -3.08 -0.58 -5.29
N TYR A 46 -2.63 -1.00 -6.46
CA TYR A 46 -1.88 -2.25 -6.62
C TYR A 46 -0.55 -2.01 -7.33
N LEU A 47 0.51 -2.69 -6.87
CA LEU A 47 1.83 -2.63 -7.47
C LEU A 47 2.48 -4.02 -7.51
N GLY A 48 2.94 -4.43 -8.69
CA GLY A 48 3.83 -5.57 -8.81
C GLY A 48 5.25 -5.21 -8.41
N VAL A 49 5.78 -5.84 -7.36
CA VAL A 49 7.15 -5.63 -6.87
C VAL A 49 8.01 -6.84 -7.25
N SER A 50 9.13 -6.59 -7.94
CA SER A 50 10.14 -7.60 -8.26
C SER A 50 11.42 -7.30 -7.49
N VAL A 51 11.88 -8.25 -6.67
CA VAL A 51 13.07 -8.11 -5.82
C VAL A 51 14.31 -8.75 -6.48
N GLY A 52 14.11 -9.64 -7.46
CA GLY A 52 15.19 -10.27 -8.23
C GLY A 52 16.06 -11.27 -7.46
N LYS A 53 15.58 -11.73 -6.30
CA LYS A 53 16.18 -12.79 -5.48
C LYS A 53 15.07 -13.56 -4.77
N ASP A 54 15.38 -14.78 -4.33
CA ASP A 54 14.46 -15.62 -3.58
C ASP A 54 13.86 -14.86 -2.39
N LEU A 55 12.52 -14.83 -2.34
CA LEU A 55 11.73 -14.05 -1.41
C LEU A 55 10.69 -14.98 -0.78
N SER A 56 10.88 -15.32 0.50
CA SER A 56 9.86 -16.08 1.23
C SER A 56 8.58 -15.25 1.36
N TRP A 57 7.43 -15.92 1.49
CA TRP A 57 6.14 -15.24 1.60
C TRP A 57 6.10 -14.30 2.81
N PHE A 58 6.69 -14.73 3.93
CA PHE A 58 6.76 -13.92 5.16
C PHE A 58 7.61 -12.66 4.99
N VAL A 59 8.69 -12.71 4.21
CA VAL A 59 9.48 -11.51 3.90
C VAL A 59 8.70 -10.61 2.95
N ALA A 60 8.03 -11.17 1.93
CA ALA A 60 7.17 -10.38 1.03
C ALA A 60 6.05 -9.65 1.80
N LYS A 61 5.41 -10.33 2.75
CA LYS A 61 4.41 -9.73 3.65
C LYS A 61 5.01 -8.60 4.49
N HIS A 62 6.15 -8.85 5.12
CA HIS A 62 6.81 -7.84 5.93
C HIS A 62 7.23 -6.60 5.11
N ASP A 63 7.78 -6.83 3.91
CA ASP A 63 8.19 -5.76 3.00
C ASP A 63 6.97 -4.94 2.53
N ALA A 64 5.82 -5.56 2.30
CA ALA A 64 4.57 -4.87 2.00
C ALA A 64 4.10 -3.97 3.16
N GLU A 65 4.10 -4.51 4.39
CA GLU A 65 3.69 -3.78 5.59
C GLU A 65 4.57 -2.56 5.91
N LEU A 66 5.87 -2.64 5.61
CA LEU A 66 6.79 -1.50 5.76
C LEU A 66 6.51 -0.34 4.82
N THR A 67 5.63 -0.53 3.82
CA THR A 67 5.22 0.48 2.86
C THR A 67 3.79 0.97 3.06
N GLY A 68 3.16 0.66 4.21
CA GLY A 68 1.77 1.04 4.50
C GLY A 68 0.74 0.20 3.74
N GLY A 69 1.17 -0.85 3.05
CA GLY A 69 0.29 -1.77 2.33
C GLY A 69 0.33 -3.18 2.89
N HIS A 70 -0.21 -4.12 2.14
CA HIS A 70 -0.18 -5.55 2.43
C HIS A 70 -0.02 -6.36 1.14
N LEU A 71 0.20 -7.67 1.26
CA LEU A 71 0.11 -8.54 0.09
C LEU A 71 -1.33 -8.54 -0.43
N ALA A 72 -1.48 -8.46 -1.75
CA ALA A 72 -2.79 -8.26 -2.36
C ALA A 72 -3.78 -9.37 -2.00
N THR A 73 -5.01 -8.98 -1.68
CA THR A 73 -6.13 -9.86 -1.43
C THR A 73 -7.02 -9.95 -2.65
N VAL A 74 -7.85 -10.99 -2.71
CA VAL A 74 -8.77 -11.21 -3.83
C VAL A 74 -10.07 -11.81 -3.32
N THR A 75 -11.07 -10.97 -3.17
CA THR A 75 -12.39 -11.29 -2.59
C THR A 75 -13.48 -11.50 -3.64
N SER A 76 -13.17 -11.28 -4.92
CA SER A 76 -14.11 -11.45 -6.02
C SER A 76 -13.44 -11.81 -7.35
N ALA A 77 -14.24 -12.34 -8.29
CA ALA A 77 -13.75 -12.63 -9.64
C ALA A 77 -13.30 -11.38 -10.41
N ALA A 78 -13.95 -10.23 -10.19
CA ALA A 78 -13.59 -8.97 -10.84
C ALA A 78 -12.26 -8.42 -10.28
N GLU A 79 -12.01 -8.61 -8.99
CA GLU A 79 -10.73 -8.27 -8.36
C GLU A 79 -9.62 -9.18 -8.87
N ASP A 80 -9.89 -10.48 -8.99
CA ASP A 80 -8.94 -11.43 -9.56
C ASP A 80 -8.58 -11.06 -11.01
N ASP A 81 -9.55 -10.57 -11.80
CA ASP A 81 -9.30 -10.04 -13.15
C ASP A 81 -8.36 -8.81 -13.11
N PHE A 82 -8.56 -7.90 -12.15
CA PHE A 82 -7.73 -6.71 -12.01
C PHE A 82 -6.32 -7.03 -11.51
N VAL A 83 -6.20 -7.79 -10.42
CA VAL A 83 -4.92 -8.24 -9.85
C VAL A 83 -4.14 -9.05 -10.88
N TRP A 84 -4.82 -9.86 -11.68
CA TRP A 84 -4.21 -10.55 -12.82
C TRP A 84 -3.58 -9.59 -13.83
N SER A 85 -4.23 -8.45 -14.12
CA SER A 85 -3.66 -7.45 -15.05
C SER A 85 -2.31 -6.92 -14.57
N VAL A 86 -2.13 -6.78 -13.25
CA VAL A 86 -0.85 -6.40 -12.62
C VAL A 86 0.14 -7.56 -12.66
N ALA A 87 -0.30 -8.76 -12.25
CA ALA A 87 0.53 -9.96 -12.17
C ALA A 87 1.00 -10.49 -13.55
N SER A 88 0.29 -10.16 -14.63
CA SER A 88 0.63 -10.61 -15.99
C SER A 88 1.95 -10.01 -16.53
N ASN A 89 2.54 -9.03 -15.84
CA ASN A 89 3.87 -8.52 -16.19
C ASN A 89 4.93 -9.62 -15.99
N HIS A 90 5.57 -10.04 -17.09
CA HIS A 90 6.59 -11.11 -17.07
C HIS A 90 7.79 -10.81 -16.14
N ALA A 91 8.07 -9.55 -15.79
CA ALA A 91 9.13 -9.19 -14.84
C ALA A 91 8.83 -9.65 -13.39
N LEU A 92 7.58 -10.01 -13.11
CA LEU A 92 7.13 -10.55 -11.83
C LEU A 92 7.21 -12.08 -11.79
N TRP A 93 7.61 -12.75 -12.88
CA TRP A 93 7.62 -14.20 -12.95
C TRP A 93 9.03 -14.75 -12.82
N THR A 94 9.22 -15.65 -11.86
CA THR A 94 10.49 -16.35 -11.66
C THR A 94 10.46 -17.64 -12.47
N GLU A 95 11.28 -17.72 -13.51
CA GLU A 95 11.43 -18.97 -14.28
C GLU A 95 11.98 -20.09 -13.40
N VAL A 96 11.39 -21.28 -13.55
CA VAL A 96 11.81 -22.50 -12.89
C VAL A 96 12.25 -23.49 -13.96
N GLN A 97 13.51 -23.89 -13.89
CA GLN A 97 14.08 -24.93 -14.74
C GLN A 97 14.60 -26.07 -13.87
N GLY A 98 13.98 -27.25 -13.96
CA GLY A 98 14.40 -28.41 -13.17
C GLY A 98 13.34 -29.51 -13.09
N SER A 99 13.76 -30.73 -12.73
CA SER A 99 12.87 -31.88 -12.44
C SER A 99 11.88 -32.30 -13.54
N GLY A 100 12.17 -32.00 -14.81
CA GLY A 100 11.33 -32.41 -15.95
C GLY A 100 10.09 -31.54 -16.19
N TRP A 101 9.94 -30.45 -15.43
CA TRP A 101 8.96 -29.41 -15.68
C TRP A 101 9.69 -28.10 -16.02
N THR A 102 9.08 -27.29 -16.86
CA THR A 102 9.53 -25.94 -17.16
C THR A 102 8.33 -25.04 -17.03
N GLY A 103 8.50 -23.94 -16.32
CA GLY A 103 7.46 -22.97 -16.13
C GLY A 103 7.97 -21.80 -15.31
N ALA A 104 7.05 -21.04 -14.74
CA ALA A 104 7.38 -19.90 -13.92
C ALA A 104 6.37 -19.77 -12.77
N LYS A 105 6.82 -19.12 -11.71
CA LYS A 105 6.07 -18.92 -10.48
C LYS A 105 6.15 -17.48 -9.99
N GLY A 106 5.22 -17.14 -9.11
CA GLY A 106 5.02 -15.78 -8.62
C GLY A 106 4.13 -14.96 -9.55
N PRO A 107 3.74 -13.76 -9.13
CA PRO A 107 4.02 -13.16 -7.82
C PRO A 107 3.27 -13.84 -6.65
N TRP A 108 3.75 -13.59 -5.42
CA TRP A 108 3.02 -13.89 -4.18
C TRP A 108 1.77 -13.01 -4.03
N LEU A 109 0.72 -13.56 -3.40
CA LEU A 109 -0.49 -12.87 -2.94
C LEU A 109 -0.71 -13.10 -1.44
N GLY A 110 -1.70 -12.42 -0.86
CA GLY A 110 -1.94 -12.35 0.58
C GLY A 110 -2.73 -13.50 1.20
N LEU A 111 -3.04 -14.58 0.47
CA LEU A 111 -3.73 -15.74 1.05
C LEU A 111 -2.70 -16.68 1.69
N PHE A 112 -2.96 -17.12 2.92
CA PHE A 112 -2.07 -18.03 3.63
C PHE A 112 -2.82 -18.97 4.58
N GLN A 113 -2.14 -20.02 5.03
CA GLN A 113 -2.58 -20.90 6.11
C GLN A 113 -1.61 -20.85 7.29
N SER A 114 -2.13 -21.10 8.49
CA SER A 114 -1.26 -21.43 9.63
C SER A 114 -0.64 -22.82 9.43
N PRO A 115 0.57 -23.09 9.95
CA PRO A 115 1.19 -24.41 9.85
C PRO A 115 0.30 -25.53 10.41
N GLY A 116 0.29 -26.68 9.73
CA GLY A 116 -0.43 -27.90 10.13
C GLY A 116 -1.90 -27.98 9.70
N ASN A 117 -2.39 -27.05 8.88
CA ASN A 117 -3.70 -27.18 8.24
C ASN A 117 -3.62 -28.15 7.05
N SER A 118 -4.75 -28.77 6.72
CA SER A 118 -4.93 -29.51 5.47
C SER A 118 -5.01 -28.52 4.31
N PRO A 119 -4.58 -28.86 3.08
CA PRO A 119 -4.62 -27.91 1.98
C PRO A 119 -6.06 -27.47 1.67
N ALA A 120 -7.05 -28.32 1.97
CA ALA A 120 -8.46 -28.04 1.75
C ALA A 120 -9.12 -27.02 2.71
N GLU A 121 -8.46 -26.55 3.78
CA GLU A 121 -9.10 -25.70 4.80
C GLU A 121 -8.12 -24.75 5.51
N GLY A 122 -8.62 -23.74 6.24
CA GLY A 122 -7.77 -22.89 7.08
C GLY A 122 -7.01 -21.77 6.35
N TRP A 123 -7.39 -21.47 5.11
CA TRP A 123 -6.92 -20.30 4.37
C TRP A 123 -7.55 -19.00 4.91
N SER A 124 -6.74 -17.95 4.98
CA SER A 124 -7.16 -16.61 5.40
C SER A 124 -6.36 -15.53 4.67
N TRP A 125 -7.00 -14.39 4.42
CA TRP A 125 -6.33 -13.21 3.89
C TRP A 125 -5.50 -12.50 4.97
N VAL A 126 -4.36 -11.91 4.59
CA VAL A 126 -3.51 -11.10 5.50
C VAL A 126 -4.23 -9.93 6.14
N THR A 127 -5.30 -9.43 5.53
CA THR A 127 -6.17 -8.35 6.02
C THR A 127 -7.22 -8.82 7.02
N GLY A 128 -7.46 -10.13 7.11
CA GLY A 128 -8.57 -10.70 7.88
C GLY A 128 -9.93 -10.66 7.17
N GLU A 129 -9.98 -10.22 5.91
CA GLU A 129 -11.19 -10.31 5.08
C GLU A 129 -11.70 -11.76 4.97
N GLU A 130 -13.01 -11.92 4.82
CA GLU A 130 -13.62 -13.25 4.73
C GLU A 130 -13.18 -13.98 3.46
N PHE A 131 -12.69 -15.21 3.61
CA PHE A 131 -12.31 -16.04 2.47
C PHE A 131 -13.54 -16.72 1.85
N VAL A 132 -14.22 -15.98 0.96
CA VAL A 132 -15.46 -16.42 0.26
C VAL A 132 -15.29 -16.66 -1.23
N PHE A 133 -14.14 -16.31 -1.78
CA PHE A 133 -13.81 -16.44 -3.19
C PHE A 133 -12.47 -17.13 -3.33
N ASP A 134 -12.42 -18.08 -4.25
CA ASP A 134 -11.19 -18.71 -4.69
C ASP A 134 -11.17 -18.87 -6.21
N ALA A 135 -9.96 -18.87 -6.75
CA ALA A 135 -9.69 -19.17 -8.16
C ALA A 135 -8.61 -20.26 -8.27
N TRP A 136 -8.64 -21.22 -7.33
CA TRP A 136 -7.71 -22.36 -7.33
C TRP A 136 -7.70 -23.03 -8.69
N THR A 137 -6.49 -23.33 -9.18
CA THR A 137 -6.36 -24.12 -10.41
C THR A 137 -6.94 -25.52 -10.17
N ASP A 138 -7.50 -26.16 -11.19
CA ASP A 138 -7.98 -27.54 -11.09
C ASP A 138 -6.95 -28.46 -10.43
N GLY A 139 -7.28 -28.97 -9.24
CA GLY A 139 -6.42 -29.85 -8.45
C GLY A 139 -5.71 -29.17 -7.29
N GLU A 140 -5.69 -27.84 -7.23
CA GLU A 140 -5.18 -27.03 -6.13
C GLU A 140 -6.28 -26.70 -5.11
N PRO A 141 -5.91 -26.35 -3.86
CA PRO A 141 -4.56 -26.48 -3.27
C PRO A 141 -4.22 -27.95 -2.97
N ASN A 142 -2.95 -28.35 -3.11
CA ASN A 142 -2.57 -29.78 -3.11
C ASN A 142 -1.39 -30.19 -2.21
N ASP A 143 -0.71 -29.27 -1.53
CA ASP A 143 0.51 -29.55 -0.77
C ASP A 143 1.55 -30.34 -1.59
N GLY A 144 1.80 -29.94 -2.83
CA GLY A 144 2.63 -30.64 -3.80
C GLY A 144 4.06 -30.83 -3.33
N CYS A 145 4.52 -29.92 -2.47
CA CYS A 145 5.83 -29.96 -1.82
C CYS A 145 5.81 -30.49 -0.37
N ALA A 146 4.73 -31.17 0.08
CA ALA A 146 4.51 -31.70 1.44
C ALA A 146 5.70 -32.41 2.09
N SER A 147 6.56 -33.06 1.28
CA SER A 147 7.74 -33.76 1.80
C SER A 147 8.77 -32.84 2.46
N LEU A 148 8.67 -31.52 2.26
CA LEU A 148 9.57 -30.49 2.78
C LEU A 148 8.89 -29.50 3.74
N GLY A 149 7.55 -29.47 3.76
CA GLY A 149 6.72 -28.54 4.54
C GLY A 149 5.35 -28.36 3.89
N ASP A 150 4.44 -27.71 4.60
CA ASP A 150 3.10 -27.39 4.11
C ASP A 150 3.17 -26.27 3.05
N GLU A 151 2.35 -26.35 2.01
CA GLU A 151 2.18 -25.29 1.01
C GLU A 151 1.17 -24.27 1.52
N ASN A 152 1.65 -23.35 2.33
CA ASN A 152 0.80 -22.49 3.16
C ASN A 152 0.63 -21.07 2.63
N ALA A 153 0.98 -20.78 1.38
CA ALA A 153 0.94 -19.44 0.81
C ALA A 153 0.52 -19.46 -0.66
N LEU A 154 -0.31 -18.50 -1.06
CA LEU A 154 -0.80 -18.39 -2.44
C LEU A 154 0.20 -17.66 -3.35
N ASN A 155 0.51 -18.28 -4.48
CA ASN A 155 1.16 -17.65 -5.62
C ASN A 155 0.41 -17.92 -6.94
N TYR A 156 0.87 -17.25 -7.99
CA TYR A 156 0.62 -17.71 -9.35
C TYR A 156 1.67 -18.76 -9.80
N LEU A 157 1.24 -19.81 -10.51
CA LEU A 157 2.11 -20.85 -11.07
C LEU A 157 1.66 -21.28 -12.48
N GLY A 158 2.56 -21.29 -13.47
CA GLY A 158 2.22 -21.65 -14.83
C GLY A 158 3.34 -22.34 -15.61
N ALA A 159 2.98 -23.22 -16.55
CA ALA A 159 3.94 -23.88 -17.45
C ALA A 159 4.59 -22.89 -18.45
N VAL A 160 4.01 -21.71 -18.60
CA VAL A 160 4.62 -20.53 -19.24
C VAL A 160 4.36 -19.31 -18.34
N PRO A 161 5.26 -18.31 -18.31
CA PRO A 161 4.98 -17.04 -17.64
C PRO A 161 3.68 -16.43 -18.16
N GLY A 162 2.90 -15.79 -17.27
CA GLY A 162 1.69 -15.09 -17.67
C GLY A 162 0.47 -15.98 -17.89
N VAL A 163 0.35 -17.10 -17.18
CA VAL A 163 -0.92 -17.86 -17.08
C VAL A 163 -1.54 -17.68 -15.70
N ARG A 164 -2.80 -17.27 -15.64
CA ARG A 164 -3.56 -17.08 -14.40
C ARG A 164 -3.94 -18.42 -13.78
N ARG A 165 -3.21 -18.81 -12.75
CA ARG A 165 -3.37 -20.08 -12.05
C ARG A 165 -2.95 -19.91 -10.61
N TRP A 166 -3.92 -19.90 -9.70
CA TRP A 166 -3.66 -19.93 -8.27
C TRP A 166 -3.10 -21.29 -7.90
N ASN A 167 -2.08 -21.27 -7.04
CA ASN A 167 -1.35 -22.42 -6.57
C ASN A 167 -0.89 -22.14 -5.14
N ASP A 168 -0.95 -23.15 -4.29
CA ASP A 168 -0.35 -23.13 -2.97
C ASP A 168 1.14 -23.45 -3.08
N PHE A 169 1.97 -22.74 -2.35
CA PHE A 169 3.41 -22.96 -2.36
C PHE A 169 3.98 -22.76 -0.96
N PRO A 170 5.10 -23.42 -0.60
CA PRO A 170 5.70 -23.24 0.71
C PRO A 170 6.12 -21.78 0.93
N GLY A 171 5.61 -21.16 1.99
CA GLY A 171 5.90 -19.76 2.32
C GLY A 171 7.18 -19.55 3.11
N ASP A 172 7.70 -20.58 3.78
CA ASP A 172 8.84 -20.54 4.73
C ASP A 172 10.06 -21.35 4.29
N ILE A 173 9.88 -22.45 3.56
CA ILE A 173 10.96 -23.35 3.12
C ILE A 173 10.85 -23.57 1.62
N PRO A 174 11.91 -23.32 0.81
CA PRO A 174 11.79 -23.47 -0.64
C PRO A 174 11.53 -24.93 -1.04
N CYS A 175 10.72 -25.15 -2.08
CA CYS A 175 10.46 -26.49 -2.61
C CYS A 175 11.70 -27.05 -3.34
N GLY A 176 12.68 -27.53 -2.58
CA GLY A 176 13.94 -28.07 -3.08
C GLY A 176 14.70 -27.07 -3.94
N ALA A 177 15.07 -27.47 -5.15
CA ALA A 177 15.84 -26.65 -6.07
C ALA A 177 15.01 -25.55 -6.78
N TRP A 178 13.68 -25.50 -6.56
CA TRP A 178 12.81 -24.54 -7.24
C TRP A 178 12.94 -23.13 -6.66
N GLY A 179 13.48 -22.99 -5.44
CA GLY A 179 13.60 -21.70 -4.75
C GLY A 179 12.22 -21.09 -4.45
N PHE A 180 12.22 -19.81 -4.08
CA PHE A 180 10.99 -19.03 -3.88
C PHE A 180 10.63 -18.19 -5.12
N PRO A 181 9.38 -17.75 -5.25
CA PRO A 181 9.05 -16.56 -6.05
C PRO A 181 9.93 -15.38 -5.61
N GLN A 182 10.17 -14.45 -6.53
CA GLN A 182 11.06 -13.31 -6.32
C GLN A 182 10.31 -11.97 -6.35
N SER A 183 8.99 -12.05 -6.19
CA SER A 183 8.07 -10.96 -6.46
C SER A 183 6.76 -11.16 -5.71
N TYR A 184 6.01 -10.07 -5.54
CA TYR A 184 4.71 -10.05 -4.91
C TYR A 184 3.83 -8.95 -5.51
N ILE A 185 2.52 -9.04 -5.32
CA ILE A 185 1.61 -7.92 -5.54
C ILE A 185 1.37 -7.24 -4.20
N LEU A 186 1.73 -5.95 -4.14
CA LEU A 186 1.45 -5.03 -3.05
C LEU A 186 0.09 -4.38 -3.29
N GLU A 187 -0.67 -4.21 -2.22
CA GLU A 187 -1.95 -3.50 -2.20
C GLU A 187 -1.98 -2.46 -1.09
N TRP A 188 -2.44 -1.26 -1.42
CA TRP A 188 -2.82 -0.24 -0.45
C TRP A 188 -4.33 -0.09 -0.45
N SER A 189 -4.90 -0.19 0.75
CA SER A 189 -6.34 -0.17 1.03
C SER A 189 -6.68 0.66 2.26
N ALA A 190 -5.67 1.19 2.96
CA ALA A 190 -5.87 2.03 4.14
C ALA A 190 -6.55 3.35 3.75
N ASP A 191 -7.56 3.73 4.53
CA ASP A 191 -8.31 4.98 4.47
C ASP A 191 -8.43 5.45 5.91
N CYS A 192 -7.40 6.16 6.38
CA CYS A 192 -7.22 6.33 7.81
C CYS A 192 -8.01 7.52 8.38
N ASN A 193 -8.46 8.44 7.53
CA ASN A 193 -9.47 9.45 7.87
C ASN A 193 -10.91 9.00 7.56
N ASN A 194 -11.12 7.82 6.97
CA ASN A 194 -12.42 7.27 6.58
C ASN A 194 -13.21 8.18 5.61
N ASP A 195 -12.51 8.90 4.73
CA ASP A 195 -13.15 9.78 3.74
C ASP A 195 -13.61 9.04 2.47
N GLY A 196 -13.33 7.73 2.40
CA GLY A 196 -13.67 6.85 1.29
C GLY A 196 -12.61 6.84 0.18
N ILE A 197 -11.45 7.47 0.40
CA ILE A 197 -10.31 7.51 -0.51
C ILE A 197 -9.14 6.81 0.16
N VAL A 198 -8.44 5.96 -0.60
CA VAL A 198 -7.26 5.28 -0.08
C VAL A 198 -6.09 6.27 0.10
N ASP A 199 -5.50 6.27 1.28
CA ASP A 199 -4.45 7.19 1.75
C ASP A 199 -3.29 7.30 0.76
N TYR A 200 -2.85 6.17 0.19
CA TYR A 200 -1.77 6.13 -0.78
C TYR A 200 -2.01 7.06 -1.98
N GLY A 201 -3.26 7.13 -2.47
CA GLY A 201 -3.63 8.04 -3.55
C GLY A 201 -3.55 9.51 -3.14
N GLN A 202 -3.95 9.82 -1.90
CA GLN A 202 -3.94 11.18 -1.34
C GLN A 202 -2.52 11.66 -1.04
N ILE A 203 -1.64 10.78 -0.55
CA ILE A 203 -0.20 11.06 -0.41
C ILE A 203 0.40 11.39 -1.77
N LEU A 204 0.11 10.58 -2.80
CA LEU A 204 0.60 10.84 -4.16
C LEU A 204 0.07 12.16 -4.75
N ALA A 205 -1.15 12.55 -4.40
CA ALA A 205 -1.76 13.83 -4.79
C ALA A 205 -1.21 15.03 -4.00
N GLY A 206 -0.51 14.79 -2.88
CA GLY A 206 -0.02 15.82 -1.97
C GLY A 206 -1.10 16.36 -1.02
N GLU A 207 -2.18 15.61 -0.83
CA GLU A 207 -3.30 15.94 0.07
C GLU A 207 -2.99 15.52 1.52
N LEU A 208 -2.25 14.41 1.69
CA LEU A 208 -1.76 13.93 2.98
C LEU A 208 -0.22 13.99 3.01
N GLU A 209 0.34 14.42 4.14
CA GLU A 209 1.79 14.46 4.35
C GLU A 209 2.31 13.08 4.75
N ASP A 210 3.37 12.62 4.08
CA ASP A 210 4.15 11.42 4.42
C ASP A 210 5.64 11.81 4.40
N ALA A 211 6.08 12.54 5.43
CA ALA A 211 7.44 13.08 5.49
C ALA A 211 8.50 11.97 5.57
N ASN A 212 8.13 10.81 6.12
CA ASN A 212 9.04 9.69 6.32
C ASN A 212 9.06 8.70 5.13
N ASN A 213 8.14 8.85 4.17
CA ASN A 213 7.97 8.05 2.96
C ASN A 213 7.73 6.57 3.23
N ASN A 214 7.00 6.24 4.29
CA ASN A 214 6.60 4.86 4.61
C ASN A 214 5.26 4.47 3.97
N GLY A 215 4.61 5.36 3.20
CA GLY A 215 3.32 5.10 2.56
C GLY A 215 2.13 5.16 3.51
N VAL A 216 2.32 5.66 4.73
CA VAL A 216 1.28 5.94 5.73
C VAL A 216 1.28 7.45 6.00
N PRO A 217 0.12 8.12 6.06
CA PRO A 217 0.07 9.54 6.41
C PRO A 217 0.67 9.79 7.80
N ASP A 218 1.45 10.87 7.96
CA ASP A 218 2.10 11.24 9.24
C ASP A 218 1.08 11.44 10.37
N CYS A 219 -0.12 11.93 10.05
CA CYS A 219 -1.22 12.06 10.99
C CYS A 219 -1.71 10.68 11.49
N CYS A 220 -1.70 9.66 10.64
CA CYS A 220 -2.05 8.29 11.02
C CYS A 220 -0.94 7.59 11.80
N ASP A 221 0.33 7.84 11.46
CA ASP A 221 1.46 7.43 12.31
C ASP A 221 1.41 8.08 13.71
N ALA A 222 0.94 9.32 13.80
CA ALA A 222 0.77 10.04 15.05
C ALA A 222 -0.52 9.68 15.81
N GLY A 223 -1.44 8.93 15.19
CA GLY A 223 -2.75 8.61 15.75
C GLY A 223 -3.64 9.84 15.95
N VAL A 224 -3.57 10.82 15.05
CA VAL A 224 -4.40 12.03 15.04
C VAL A 224 -5.26 12.07 13.77
N ASN A 225 -6.36 12.83 13.81
CA ASN A 225 -7.29 12.93 12.69
C ASN A 225 -6.58 13.53 11.45
N CYS A 226 -6.64 12.81 10.33
CA CYS A 226 -6.07 13.21 9.03
C CYS A 226 -7.02 14.03 8.16
N ASP A 227 -8.27 14.24 8.56
CA ASP A 227 -9.19 15.10 7.84
C ASP A 227 -8.70 16.57 7.92
N PRO A 228 -8.25 17.18 6.81
CA PRO A 228 -7.85 18.60 6.78
C PRO A 228 -9.02 19.52 7.16
N CYS A 229 -10.24 18.99 7.15
CA CYS A 229 -11.50 19.62 7.48
C CYS A 229 -12.17 19.05 8.72
N ALA A 230 -11.45 18.33 9.59
CA ALA A 230 -11.99 17.76 10.82
C ALA A 230 -12.77 18.80 11.67
N GLY A 231 -12.34 20.06 11.61
CA GLY A 231 -12.99 21.18 12.27
C GLY A 231 -14.29 21.70 11.65
N ASP A 232 -14.67 21.31 10.42
CA ASP A 232 -15.87 21.79 9.72
C ASP A 232 -17.08 20.93 10.09
N VAL A 233 -17.46 21.01 11.37
CA VAL A 233 -18.60 20.26 11.92
C VAL A 233 -19.92 20.64 11.25
N THR A 234 -20.00 21.83 10.65
CA THR A 234 -21.19 22.26 9.91
C THR A 234 -21.23 21.80 8.45
N ARG A 235 -20.13 21.23 7.94
CA ARG A 235 -19.95 20.75 6.56
C ARG A 235 -20.26 21.82 5.51
N ASN A 236 -19.83 23.04 5.78
CA ASN A 236 -20.11 24.18 4.91
C ASN A 236 -18.95 24.50 3.96
N GLY A 237 -17.85 23.74 4.03
CA GLY A 237 -16.62 23.94 3.27
C GLY A 237 -15.67 24.96 3.91
N SER A 238 -15.84 25.30 5.18
CA SER A 238 -14.98 26.23 5.91
C SER A 238 -15.04 25.95 7.40
N ILE A 239 -13.87 25.95 8.04
CA ILE A 239 -13.71 25.92 9.49
C ILE A 239 -13.67 27.36 9.99
N ASP A 240 -14.78 27.82 10.56
CA ASP A 240 -14.91 29.20 11.00
C ASP A 240 -15.63 29.37 12.35
N GLY A 241 -16.10 30.59 12.62
CA GLY A 241 -16.78 30.92 13.87
C GLY A 241 -18.08 30.15 14.11
N ILE A 242 -18.68 29.59 13.07
CA ILE A 242 -19.90 28.78 13.15
C ILE A 242 -19.56 27.41 13.71
N ASP A 243 -18.49 26.78 13.23
CA ASP A 243 -18.03 25.48 13.71
C ASP A 243 -17.57 25.56 15.16
N LEU A 244 -16.79 26.61 15.48
CA LEU A 244 -16.41 26.93 16.85
C LEU A 244 -17.63 27.08 17.77
N ALA A 245 -18.67 27.79 17.32
CA ALA A 245 -19.89 27.95 18.09
C ALA A 245 -20.63 26.62 18.30
N ALA A 246 -20.62 25.74 17.31
CA ALA A 246 -21.22 24.41 17.40
C ALA A 246 -20.49 23.51 18.40
N VAL A 247 -19.15 23.46 18.37
CA VAL A 247 -18.34 22.70 19.35
C VAL A 247 -18.55 23.25 20.76
N LEU A 248 -18.53 24.57 20.94
CA LEU A 248 -18.78 25.19 22.26
C LEU A 248 -20.21 24.94 22.78
N ALA A 249 -21.20 24.80 21.89
CA ALA A 249 -22.58 24.47 22.27
C ALA A 249 -22.73 22.99 22.71
N ALA A 250 -21.91 22.09 22.15
CA ALA A 250 -21.89 20.67 22.51
C ALA A 250 -20.94 20.33 23.67
N TRP A 251 -20.13 21.28 24.13
CA TRP A 251 -19.11 21.09 25.17
C TRP A 251 -19.61 20.32 26.41
N GLY A 252 -18.90 19.24 26.77
CA GLY A 252 -19.17 18.43 27.95
C GLY A 252 -20.51 17.70 27.94
N GLY A 253 -21.03 17.35 26.76
CA GLY A 253 -22.35 16.69 26.60
C GLY A 253 -23.51 17.67 26.42
N GLY A 254 -23.22 18.89 25.95
CA GLY A 254 -24.19 19.85 25.45
C GLY A 254 -24.92 19.35 24.20
N LYS A 255 -25.71 20.21 23.57
CA LYS A 255 -26.49 19.84 22.36
C LYS A 255 -26.13 20.74 21.20
N SER A 256 -25.60 20.12 20.15
CA SER A 256 -25.50 20.68 18.80
C SER A 256 -26.45 19.92 17.89
N GLN A 257 -26.77 20.53 16.74
CA GLN A 257 -27.44 19.80 15.64
C GLN A 257 -26.44 19.00 14.79
N TYR A 258 -25.15 19.27 14.97
CA TYR A 258 -24.03 18.62 14.31
C TYR A 258 -23.34 17.65 15.25
N ASP A 259 -22.60 16.72 14.68
CA ASP A 259 -21.63 15.94 15.45
C ASP A 259 -20.41 16.81 15.72
N CYS A 260 -20.06 16.96 17.00
CA CYS A 260 -19.00 17.86 17.45
C CYS A 260 -17.89 17.12 18.23
N ASP A 261 -17.98 15.79 18.29
CA ASP A 261 -16.95 14.90 18.83
C ASP A 261 -16.04 14.53 17.66
N ILE A 262 -15.07 15.41 17.38
CA ILE A 262 -14.23 15.41 16.17
C ILE A 262 -13.15 14.32 16.23
N ASP A 263 -12.72 13.93 17.44
CA ASP A 263 -11.76 12.84 17.66
C ASP A 263 -12.40 11.53 18.15
N ASP A 264 -13.73 11.47 18.18
CA ASP A 264 -14.54 10.30 18.56
C ASP A 264 -14.17 9.71 19.94
N ASP A 265 -13.69 10.53 20.88
CA ASP A 265 -13.32 10.09 22.23
C ASP A 265 -14.52 9.93 23.19
N GLY A 266 -15.71 10.33 22.73
CA GLY A 266 -16.98 10.29 23.45
C GLY A 266 -17.28 11.57 24.23
N ILE A 267 -16.42 12.60 24.17
CA ILE A 267 -16.52 13.84 24.93
C ILE A 267 -16.14 15.05 24.06
N VAL A 268 -17.14 15.87 23.72
CA VAL A 268 -16.86 17.20 23.15
C VAL A 268 -16.14 18.10 24.16
N GLY A 269 -14.87 18.39 23.91
CA GLY A 269 -13.97 19.08 24.83
C GLY A 269 -12.78 19.75 24.13
N GLY A 270 -11.66 19.77 24.86
CA GLY A 270 -10.48 20.56 24.50
C GLY A 270 -9.78 20.08 23.24
N SER A 271 -9.85 18.79 22.94
CA SER A 271 -9.29 18.18 21.74
C SER A 271 -10.10 18.57 20.50
N ASP A 272 -11.43 18.50 20.54
CA ASP A 272 -12.29 18.94 19.42
C ASP A 272 -12.13 20.42 19.11
N LEU A 273 -12.08 21.25 20.17
CA LEU A 273 -11.81 22.66 20.01
C LEU A 273 -10.43 22.90 19.39
N ALA A 274 -9.43 22.08 19.74
CA ALA A 274 -8.12 22.18 19.11
C ALA A 274 -8.17 21.84 17.62
N ALA A 275 -8.99 20.87 17.19
CA ALA A 275 -9.19 20.56 15.78
C ALA A 275 -9.80 21.73 15.00
N VAL A 276 -10.84 22.39 15.53
CA VAL A 276 -11.42 23.60 14.91
C VAL A 276 -10.40 24.74 14.82
N LEU A 277 -9.61 24.95 15.88
CA LEU A 277 -8.62 26.04 15.89
C LEU A 277 -7.41 25.75 15.00
N ALA A 278 -7.02 24.48 14.85
CA ALA A 278 -5.91 24.06 14.01
C ALA A 278 -6.26 24.15 12.51
N GLY A 279 -7.49 23.82 12.13
CA GLY A 279 -7.96 23.82 10.74
C GLY A 279 -8.57 25.14 10.25
N TRP A 280 -8.50 26.23 11.04
CA TRP A 280 -9.22 27.47 10.75
C TRP A 280 -8.98 28.01 9.32
N GLY A 281 -10.03 28.11 8.52
CA GLY A 281 -9.91 28.52 7.12
C GLY A 281 -10.91 27.82 6.20
N ALA A 282 -10.70 28.00 4.89
CA ALA A 282 -11.47 27.26 3.89
C ALA A 282 -10.94 25.83 3.79
N CYS A 283 -11.86 24.90 3.58
CA CYS A 283 -11.53 23.51 3.26
C CYS A 283 -11.06 23.36 1.80
N PRO A 284 -10.09 22.47 1.52
CA PRO A 284 -9.70 22.11 0.15
C PRO A 284 -10.85 21.59 -0.71
#